data_AF-A0A383VDA0-F1
#
_entry.id   AF-A0A383VDA0-F1
#
_cell.length_a   1.000
_cell.length_b   1.000
_cell.length_c   1.000
_cell.angle_alpha   90.00
_cell.angle_beta   90.00
_cell.angle_gamma   90.00
#
_symmetry.space_group_name_H-M   'P 1'
#
loop_
_entity.id
_entity.type
_entity.pdbx_description
1 polymer ?
#
loop_
_entity_poly.entity_id
_entity_poly.type
_entity_poly.pdbx_seq_one_letter_code
_entity_poly.pdbx_strand_id
1 'polypeptide(L)'
;MMTSRCMHLLQDDEESCVTVTTTLNGYAIDNQPANFTGPMTSEHTICWYRNNHQATANITFSDLCIDDATATATPGQLTATVTGVAPTPAQTLSLNGQAVGSEDAPAMLFQNALQAWGNLSSPLGAEDVLEDTIGSKLVKYYFVPSNATAADNYTFNVNSEDLLQEGYYALSAKASVFTKYPTIVDLQGKTTVNQTDIAAVQGYTEYMGATVADRVLVGVQRKSTLPTLYNISCDKQASAIRAGDDITLTWQFVGVPRIINCYHDGELVQADCRSPMTIPAGGFSDTATKHVFSAVMTDVCGNTKNATLTYTATGVTEVTEADYVPQTVTVNPGNPVTPRKNAATISGPDGLALLGAGLVALVGIVAL
;
A
#
# COMPACT_ATOMS: atom_id res chain seq x y z
N MET A 1 48.62 35.65 -9.96
CA MET A 1 47.35 36.43 -9.95
C MET A 1 46.24 35.49 -10.37
N MET A 2 45.35 35.09 -9.46
CA MET A 2 44.15 34.30 -9.79
C MET A 2 43.03 35.28 -10.16
N THR A 3 42.70 35.37 -11.45
CA THR A 3 41.48 36.04 -11.91
C THR A 3 40.29 35.13 -11.66
N SER A 4 39.55 35.40 -10.57
CA SER A 4 38.24 34.81 -10.33
C SER A 4 37.24 35.37 -11.34
N ARG A 5 36.76 34.53 -12.26
CA ARG A 5 35.59 34.84 -13.09
C ARG A 5 34.35 34.52 -12.26
N CYS A 6 33.44 35.49 -12.16
CA CYS A 6 32.14 35.30 -11.54
C CYS A 6 31.39 34.15 -12.24
N MET A 7 31.07 33.15 -11.44
CA MET A 7 30.31 31.96 -11.79
C MET A 7 28.90 32.39 -12.20
N HIS A 8 28.56 32.23 -13.48
CA HIS A 8 27.19 32.41 -13.97
C HIS A 8 26.28 31.42 -13.21
N LEU A 9 25.16 31.93 -12.68
CA LEU A 9 24.12 31.10 -12.09
C LEU A 9 23.45 30.30 -13.22
N LEU A 10 23.92 29.07 -13.45
CA LEU A 10 23.36 28.14 -14.42
C LEU A 10 21.98 27.68 -13.97
N GLN A 11 20.95 27.82 -14.82
CA GLN A 11 19.56 27.49 -14.51
C GLN A 11 19.13 26.08 -14.96
N ASP A 12 19.89 25.43 -15.84
CA ASP A 12 19.51 24.16 -16.47
C ASP A 12 20.28 22.94 -15.94
N ASP A 13 19.75 21.74 -16.20
CA ASP A 13 20.36 20.43 -15.93
C ASP A 13 21.60 20.21 -16.82
N GLU A 14 22.69 20.89 -16.49
CA GLU A 14 23.90 20.91 -17.33
C GLU A 14 25.14 20.44 -16.57
N GLU A 15 26.00 19.71 -17.29
CA GLU A 15 27.35 19.43 -16.85
C GLU A 15 28.22 20.68 -17.06
N SER A 16 28.88 21.11 -16.00
CA SER A 16 29.77 22.26 -15.99
C SER A 16 31.19 21.81 -15.72
N CYS A 17 32.09 22.09 -16.65
CA CYS A 17 33.49 21.68 -16.53
C CYS A 17 34.41 22.89 -16.35
N VAL A 18 35.41 22.75 -15.48
CA VAL A 18 36.55 23.65 -15.36
C VAL A 18 37.84 22.87 -15.56
N THR A 19 38.64 23.36 -16.49
CA THR A 19 40.01 22.89 -16.69
C THR A 19 40.94 23.64 -15.74
N VAL A 20 41.57 22.89 -14.84
CA VAL A 20 42.61 23.36 -13.93
C VAL A 20 43.96 23.03 -14.52
N THR A 21 44.66 24.06 -14.99
CA THR A 21 46.04 23.95 -15.45
C THR A 21 46.99 24.32 -14.30
N THR A 22 47.85 23.37 -13.91
CA THR A 22 48.90 23.59 -12.91
C THR A 22 50.24 23.63 -13.63
N THR A 23 50.93 24.77 -13.56
CA THR A 23 52.27 24.93 -14.15
C THR A 23 53.29 25.03 -13.01
N LEU A 24 54.22 24.07 -12.94
CA LEU A 24 55.37 24.14 -12.04
C LEU A 24 56.51 24.90 -12.72
N ASN A 25 56.85 26.06 -12.16
CA ASN A 25 57.99 26.88 -12.60
C ASN A 25 59.09 26.88 -11.54
N GLY A 26 60.35 26.71 -11.94
CA GLY A 26 61.51 27.02 -11.10
C GLY A 26 62.00 25.94 -10.13
N TYR A 27 61.58 24.67 -10.29
CA TYR A 27 62.19 23.58 -9.52
C TYR A 27 63.52 23.13 -10.15
N ALA A 28 64.60 23.18 -9.38
CA ALA A 28 65.85 22.50 -9.70
C ALA A 28 65.64 21.00 -9.47
N ILE A 29 65.48 20.24 -10.55
CA ILE A 29 65.42 18.77 -10.48
C ILE A 29 66.86 18.28 -10.40
N ASP A 30 67.24 17.73 -9.25
CA ASP A 30 68.54 17.08 -9.10
C ASP A 30 68.57 15.82 -9.99
N ASN A 31 69.61 15.66 -10.81
CA ASN A 31 69.71 14.69 -11.92
C ASN A 31 68.70 14.87 -13.08
N GLN A 32 68.55 16.10 -13.57
CA GLN A 32 67.75 16.34 -14.77
C GLN A 32 68.42 15.73 -16.03
N PRO A 33 67.73 14.90 -16.84
CA PRO A 33 68.28 14.43 -18.11
C PRO A 33 68.54 15.61 -19.04
N ALA A 34 69.64 15.55 -19.80
CA ALA A 34 70.28 16.69 -20.50
C ALA A 34 69.40 17.49 -21.50
N ASN A 35 68.12 17.17 -21.67
CA ASN A 35 67.20 17.80 -22.62
C ASN A 35 65.91 18.33 -21.98
N PHE A 36 65.80 18.38 -20.64
CA PHE A 36 64.56 18.81 -19.98
C PHE A 36 64.59 20.32 -19.68
N THR A 37 64.10 21.15 -20.59
CA THR A 37 64.19 22.63 -20.50
C THR A 37 62.84 23.35 -20.41
N GLY A 38 61.76 22.63 -20.14
CA GLY A 38 60.41 23.19 -20.14
C GLY A 38 59.73 23.22 -18.77
N PRO A 39 58.80 24.15 -18.53
CA PRO A 39 57.89 24.08 -17.39
C PRO A 39 57.06 22.79 -17.46
N MET A 40 56.91 22.11 -16.33
CA MET A 40 56.00 20.96 -16.25
C MET A 40 54.58 21.49 -16.08
N THR A 41 53.72 21.20 -17.04
CA THR A 41 52.31 21.58 -17.00
C THR A 41 51.47 20.33 -16.87
N SER A 42 50.60 20.30 -15.86
CA SER A 42 49.53 19.30 -15.74
C SER A 42 48.20 19.99 -15.98
N GLU A 43 47.30 19.33 -16.71
CA GLU A 43 45.97 19.83 -17.01
C GLU A 43 44.96 18.79 -16.56
N HIS A 44 44.02 19.22 -15.72
CA HIS A 44 42.95 18.38 -15.21
C HIS A 44 41.63 19.05 -15.48
N THR A 45 40.72 18.39 -16.19
CA THR A 45 39.35 18.87 -16.33
C THR A 45 38.48 18.24 -15.25
N ILE A 46 37.85 19.09 -14.45
CA ILE A 46 36.92 18.71 -13.39
C ILE A 46 35.53 19.15 -13.82
N CYS A 47 34.59 18.22 -13.90
CA CYS A 47 33.20 18.51 -14.19
C CYS A 47 32.34 18.33 -12.94
N TRP A 48 31.37 19.22 -12.74
CA TRP A 48 30.30 19.07 -11.76
C TRP A 48 28.96 19.14 -12.47
N TYR A 49 27.96 18.48 -11.91
CA TYR A 49 26.62 18.48 -12.46
C TYR A 49 25.64 19.10 -11.49
N ARG A 50 24.71 19.87 -12.04
CA ARG A 50 23.56 20.40 -11.32
C ARG A 50 22.32 19.67 -11.82
N ASN A 51 21.55 19.11 -10.90
CA ASN A 51 20.20 18.61 -11.17
C ASN A 51 19.20 19.41 -10.32
N ASN A 52 18.18 19.99 -10.96
CA ASN A 52 17.15 20.76 -10.26
C ASN A 52 15.80 20.02 -10.18
N HIS A 53 15.69 18.79 -10.69
CA HIS A 53 14.45 18.03 -10.75
C HIS A 53 14.34 17.02 -9.60
N GLN A 54 13.15 16.87 -9.04
CA GLN A 54 12.86 15.77 -8.11
C GLN A 54 12.84 14.44 -8.88
N ALA A 55 13.26 13.36 -8.22
CA ALA A 55 13.07 12.03 -8.77
C ALA A 55 11.58 11.72 -8.89
N THR A 56 11.17 11.23 -10.06
CA THR A 56 9.80 10.79 -10.34
C THR A 56 9.82 9.37 -10.88
N ALA A 57 8.77 8.61 -10.59
CA ALA A 57 8.50 7.31 -11.17
C ALA A 57 7.01 7.02 -11.02
N ASN A 58 6.45 6.16 -11.85
CA ASN A 58 5.14 5.56 -11.62
C ASN A 58 5.35 4.18 -11.01
N ILE A 59 4.69 3.91 -9.88
CA ILE A 59 4.78 2.61 -9.20
C ILE A 59 3.40 2.01 -9.02
N THR A 60 3.26 0.75 -9.41
CA THR A 60 2.09 -0.07 -9.13
C THR A 60 2.50 -1.28 -8.32
N PHE A 61 1.79 -1.54 -7.23
CA PHE A 61 1.93 -2.77 -6.47
C PHE A 61 0.91 -3.80 -6.93
N SER A 62 1.30 -5.08 -6.91
CA SER A 62 0.40 -6.18 -7.29
C SER A 62 -0.07 -6.94 -6.06
N ASP A 63 -1.35 -7.31 -6.04
CA ASP A 63 -1.88 -8.29 -5.10
C ASP A 63 -1.12 -9.61 -5.23
N LEU A 64 -1.01 -10.33 -4.12
CA LEU A 64 -0.30 -11.61 -4.05
C LEU A 64 -1.28 -12.73 -3.71
N CYS A 65 -1.46 -13.64 -4.67
CA CYS A 65 -2.00 -14.96 -4.42
C CYS A 65 -0.86 -15.95 -4.16
N ILE A 66 -0.81 -16.52 -2.96
CA ILE A 66 0.20 -17.50 -2.56
C ILE A 66 -0.30 -18.90 -2.94
N ASP A 67 0.44 -19.60 -3.79
CA ASP A 67 0.17 -21.02 -4.07
C ASP A 67 0.74 -21.89 -2.94
N ASP A 68 -0.14 -22.59 -2.23
CA ASP A 68 0.25 -23.40 -1.07
C ASP A 68 1.18 -24.57 -1.42
N ALA A 69 1.15 -25.04 -2.67
CA ALA A 69 2.05 -26.10 -3.13
C ALA A 69 3.51 -25.63 -3.24
N THR A 70 3.73 -24.34 -3.46
CA THR A 70 5.07 -23.74 -3.63
C THR A 70 5.47 -22.84 -2.48
N ALA A 71 4.55 -22.48 -1.58
CA ALA A 71 4.79 -21.57 -0.45
C ALA A 71 5.95 -22.00 0.47
N THR A 72 6.27 -23.30 0.53
CA THR A 72 7.40 -23.84 1.32
C THR A 72 8.73 -23.83 0.57
N ALA A 73 8.72 -23.75 -0.75
CA ALA A 73 9.90 -23.80 -1.61
C ALA A 73 10.27 -22.42 -2.20
N THR A 74 9.29 -21.54 -2.37
CA THR A 74 9.48 -20.16 -2.84
C THR A 74 8.43 -19.30 -2.14
N PRO A 75 8.82 -18.53 -1.10
CA PRO A 75 7.92 -17.60 -0.45
C PRO A 75 7.27 -16.69 -1.49
N GLY A 76 5.95 -16.49 -1.40
CA GLY A 76 5.24 -15.57 -2.29
C GLY A 76 5.85 -14.18 -2.24
N GLN A 77 5.98 -13.55 -3.41
CA GLN A 77 6.67 -12.27 -3.55
C GLN A 77 5.68 -11.17 -3.86
N LEU A 78 5.59 -10.19 -2.97
CA LEU A 78 4.88 -8.96 -3.26
C LEU A 78 5.74 -8.13 -4.20
N THR A 79 5.20 -7.75 -5.35
CA THR A 79 5.96 -7.09 -6.41
C THR A 79 5.53 -5.64 -6.59
N ALA A 80 6.51 -4.79 -6.88
CA ALA A 80 6.31 -3.43 -7.35
C ALA A 80 6.81 -3.33 -8.79
N THR A 81 5.98 -2.81 -9.68
CA THR A 81 6.35 -2.47 -11.05
C THR A 81 6.56 -0.97 -11.17
N VAL A 82 7.70 -0.59 -11.75
CA VAL A 82 8.16 0.80 -11.88
C VAL A 82 8.28 1.14 -13.35
N THR A 83 7.78 2.32 -13.72
CA THR A 83 7.90 2.87 -15.08
C THR A 83 8.19 4.37 -15.03
N GLY A 84 8.71 4.94 -16.12
CA GLY A 84 8.87 6.40 -16.24
C GLY A 84 9.81 7.01 -15.21
N VAL A 85 10.89 6.31 -14.86
CA VAL A 85 11.90 6.82 -13.92
C VAL A 85 12.59 8.04 -14.53
N ALA A 86 12.55 9.16 -13.81
CA ALA A 86 13.28 10.37 -14.16
C ALA A 86 13.90 11.00 -12.89
N PRO A 87 15.04 11.70 -13.01
CA PRO A 87 15.90 11.79 -14.20
C PRO A 87 16.46 10.40 -14.58
N THR A 88 16.81 10.12 -15.83
CA THR A 88 17.45 8.83 -16.17
C THR A 88 18.83 8.75 -15.49
N PRO A 89 19.28 7.55 -15.06
CA PRO A 89 20.56 7.41 -14.38
C PRO A 89 21.68 7.53 -15.43
N ALA A 90 22.06 8.73 -15.82
CA ALA A 90 23.05 8.90 -16.88
C ALA A 90 23.91 10.14 -16.68
N GLN A 91 24.65 10.14 -15.57
CA GLN A 91 25.83 10.97 -15.41
C GLN A 91 26.95 10.05 -14.94
N THR A 92 27.62 9.41 -15.89
CA THR A 92 28.86 8.69 -15.60
C THR A 92 29.91 9.71 -15.20
N LEU A 93 30.52 9.53 -14.04
CA LEU A 93 31.66 10.33 -13.63
C LEU A 93 32.75 10.18 -14.71
N SER A 94 33.18 11.28 -15.30
CA SER A 94 34.24 11.29 -16.29
C SER A 94 35.47 12.04 -15.78
N LEU A 95 36.65 11.58 -16.18
CA LEU A 95 37.92 12.26 -15.97
C LEU A 95 38.57 12.44 -17.33
N ASN A 96 38.76 13.69 -17.75
CA ASN A 96 39.28 14.04 -19.08
C ASN A 96 38.49 13.38 -20.24
N GLY A 97 37.16 13.34 -20.12
CA GLY A 97 36.26 12.76 -21.14
C GLY A 97 36.26 11.23 -21.20
N GLN A 98 36.97 10.55 -20.30
CA GLN A 98 36.93 9.10 -20.14
C GLN A 98 36.09 8.75 -18.92
N ALA A 99 35.19 7.76 -19.05
CA ALA A 99 34.44 7.26 -17.92
C ALA A 99 35.38 6.75 -16.81
N VAL A 100 35.09 7.11 -15.57
CA VAL A 100 35.74 6.53 -14.40
C VAL A 100 35.05 5.20 -14.09
N GLY A 101 35.82 4.13 -13.89
CA GLY A 101 35.31 2.77 -13.70
C GLY A 101 35.55 1.87 -14.91
N SER A 102 34.91 0.71 -14.94
CA SER A 102 34.94 -0.19 -16.09
C SER A 102 33.74 0.04 -16.99
N GLU A 103 33.82 -0.41 -18.25
CA GLU A 103 32.71 -0.35 -19.21
C GLU A 103 31.43 -1.02 -18.67
N ASP A 104 31.58 -2.14 -17.96
CA ASP A 104 30.47 -2.87 -17.35
C ASP A 104 29.99 -2.30 -16.00
N ALA A 105 30.74 -1.39 -15.39
CA ALA A 105 30.44 -0.81 -14.08
C ALA A 105 30.96 0.63 -13.99
N PRO A 106 30.39 1.57 -14.77
CA PRO A 106 30.77 2.97 -14.70
C PRO A 106 30.51 3.54 -13.31
N ALA A 107 31.40 4.40 -12.84
CA ALA A 107 31.18 5.17 -11.63
C ALA A 107 30.06 6.18 -11.88
N MET A 108 28.89 5.93 -11.31
CA MET A 108 27.73 6.82 -11.47
C MET A 108 27.83 8.01 -10.51
N LEU A 109 27.73 9.22 -11.05
CA LEU A 109 27.59 10.44 -10.26
C LEU A 109 26.21 10.50 -9.60
N PHE A 110 25.16 10.10 -10.31
CA PHE A 110 23.82 9.92 -9.76
C PHE A 110 23.30 8.53 -10.06
N GLN A 111 22.68 7.92 -9.05
CA GLN A 111 22.03 6.64 -9.17
C GLN A 111 20.61 6.74 -8.64
N ASN A 112 19.63 6.44 -9.48
CA ASN A 112 18.26 6.38 -9.01
C ASN A 112 18.04 5.10 -8.21
N ALA A 113 17.32 5.22 -7.12
CA ALA A 113 16.79 4.08 -6.40
C ALA A 113 15.33 4.32 -6.03
N LEU A 114 14.61 3.22 -5.96
CA LEU A 114 13.24 3.17 -5.47
C LEU A 114 13.29 2.53 -4.10
N GLN A 115 12.69 3.20 -3.13
CA GLN A 115 12.40 2.64 -1.83
C GLN A 115 10.92 2.25 -1.81
N ALA A 116 10.62 0.99 -1.51
CA ALA A 116 9.27 0.56 -1.17
C ALA A 116 9.24 0.17 0.31
N TRP A 117 8.20 0.58 1.03
CA TRP A 117 8.01 0.19 2.42
C TRP A 117 6.54 0.04 2.78
N GLY A 118 6.27 -0.61 3.91
CA GLY A 118 4.93 -0.71 4.44
C GLY A 118 4.83 -1.74 5.54
N ASN A 119 3.59 -2.03 5.93
CA ASN A 119 3.27 -2.99 6.98
C ASN A 119 1.90 -3.61 6.72
N LEU A 120 1.66 -4.75 7.38
CA LEU A 120 0.33 -5.30 7.49
C LEU A 120 -0.57 -4.25 8.17
N SER A 121 -1.62 -3.83 7.47
CA SER A 121 -2.62 -2.88 7.95
C SER A 121 -3.82 -3.59 8.57
N SER A 122 -4.19 -4.76 8.05
CA SER A 122 -5.28 -5.57 8.60
C SER A 122 -5.02 -7.04 8.28
N PRO A 123 -4.91 -7.94 9.27
CA PRO A 123 -4.89 -9.37 9.00
C PRO A 123 -6.23 -9.82 8.43
N LEU A 124 -6.21 -10.92 7.69
CA LEU A 124 -7.44 -11.52 7.17
C LEU A 124 -8.37 -11.93 8.31
N GLY A 125 -9.61 -11.46 8.29
CA GLY A 125 -10.64 -11.81 9.28
C GLY A 125 -10.62 -11.04 10.60
N ALA A 126 -9.78 -10.01 10.75
CA ALA A 126 -9.92 -9.09 11.88
C ALA A 126 -11.12 -8.14 11.67
N GLU A 127 -11.93 -7.97 12.72
CA GLU A 127 -13.06 -7.03 12.75
C GLU A 127 -12.62 -5.58 13.00
N ASP A 128 -11.42 -5.38 13.55
CA ASP A 128 -10.85 -4.06 13.87
C ASP A 128 -9.47 -3.87 13.21
N VAL A 129 -9.30 -2.73 12.55
CA VAL A 129 -8.00 -2.25 12.07
C VAL A 129 -7.19 -1.85 13.30
N LEU A 130 -6.23 -2.68 13.70
CA LEU A 130 -5.26 -2.29 14.71
C LEU A 130 -4.41 -1.14 14.16
N GLU A 131 -4.50 0.02 14.81
CA GLU A 131 -3.52 1.09 14.64
C GLU A 131 -2.12 0.54 14.86
N ASP A 132 -1.31 0.60 13.81
CA ASP A 132 0.16 0.71 13.78
C ASP A 132 0.98 -0.13 14.78
N THR A 133 0.49 -1.34 15.11
CA THR A 133 1.11 -2.17 16.14
C THR A 133 1.54 -3.52 15.56
N ILE A 134 2.81 -3.57 15.16
CA ILE A 134 3.73 -4.73 15.18
C ILE A 134 3.32 -5.92 14.27
N GLY A 135 4.08 -6.15 13.19
CA GLY A 135 3.98 -7.41 12.46
C GLY A 135 5.14 -7.68 11.49
N SER A 136 5.33 -6.84 10.48
CA SER A 136 6.44 -6.98 9.52
C SER A 136 6.64 -5.66 8.80
N LYS A 137 7.71 -4.92 9.13
CA LYS A 137 8.06 -3.71 8.40
C LYS A 137 8.75 -4.13 7.11
N LEU A 138 8.04 -4.05 6.00
CA LEU A 138 8.62 -4.24 4.68
C LEU A 138 9.43 -2.98 4.36
N VAL A 139 10.71 -3.16 4.01
CA VAL A 139 11.54 -2.09 3.44
C VAL A 139 12.45 -2.71 2.41
N LYS A 140 12.37 -2.25 1.17
CA LYS A 140 13.27 -2.66 0.10
C LYS A 140 13.76 -1.47 -0.69
N TYR A 141 15.03 -1.53 -1.07
CA TYR A 141 15.61 -0.67 -2.07
C TYR A 141 15.85 -1.43 -3.37
N TYR A 142 15.53 -0.77 -4.46
CA TYR A 142 15.84 -1.22 -5.81
C TYR A 142 16.62 -0.11 -6.52
N PHE A 143 17.89 -0.38 -6.82
CA PHE A 143 18.67 0.52 -7.66
C PHE A 143 18.32 0.30 -9.11
N VAL A 144 18.00 1.39 -9.79
CA VAL A 144 17.75 1.37 -11.23
C VAL A 144 19.08 1.11 -11.95
N PRO A 145 19.14 0.20 -12.94
CA PRO A 145 20.34 -0.06 -13.72
C PRO A 145 20.92 1.21 -14.36
N SER A 146 22.24 1.28 -14.51
CA SER A 146 22.93 2.46 -15.07
C SER A 146 22.64 2.72 -16.55
N ASN A 147 22.18 1.69 -17.28
CA ASN A 147 21.78 1.79 -18.69
C ASN A 147 20.27 1.99 -18.86
N ALA A 148 19.55 2.27 -17.77
CA ALA A 148 18.10 2.43 -17.78
C ALA A 148 17.63 3.61 -18.62
N THR A 149 16.60 3.38 -19.42
CA THR A 149 15.88 4.44 -20.14
C THR A 149 14.54 4.74 -19.49
N ALA A 150 13.97 5.91 -19.78
CA ALA A 150 12.64 6.29 -19.27
C ALA A 150 11.51 5.37 -19.77
N ALA A 151 11.76 4.61 -20.85
CA ALA A 151 10.80 3.65 -21.42
C ALA A 151 10.89 2.25 -20.78
N ASP A 152 11.88 2.00 -19.93
CA ASP A 152 12.09 0.70 -19.32
C ASP A 152 11.09 0.47 -18.17
N ASN A 153 10.69 -0.79 -18.03
CA ASN A 153 9.81 -1.25 -16.95
C ASN A 153 10.58 -2.22 -16.06
N TYR A 154 10.54 -1.99 -14.76
CA TYR A 154 11.24 -2.82 -13.78
C TYR A 154 10.26 -3.42 -12.79
N THR A 155 10.48 -4.68 -12.44
CA THR A 155 9.73 -5.34 -11.36
C THR A 155 10.69 -5.81 -10.29
N PHE A 156 10.39 -5.50 -9.03
CA PHE A 156 11.19 -5.95 -7.89
C PHE A 156 10.31 -6.41 -6.73
N ASN A 157 10.87 -7.29 -5.91
CA ASN A 157 10.20 -7.85 -4.75
C ASN A 157 10.34 -6.92 -3.56
N VAL A 158 9.22 -6.63 -2.89
CA VAL A 158 9.16 -5.72 -1.74
C VAL A 158 9.48 -6.45 -0.44
N ASN A 159 9.22 -7.76 -0.34
CA ASN A 159 9.54 -8.59 0.82
C ASN A 159 10.88 -9.34 0.68
N SER A 160 11.55 -9.59 1.81
CA SER A 160 12.89 -10.17 1.90
C SER A 160 12.90 -11.66 2.25
N GLU A 161 12.05 -12.46 1.60
CA GLU A 161 11.93 -13.92 1.78
C GLU A 161 11.09 -14.40 2.98
N ASP A 162 10.65 -13.50 3.86
CA ASP A 162 9.73 -13.87 4.93
C ASP A 162 8.34 -14.24 4.38
N LEU A 163 7.73 -15.26 5.01
CA LEU A 163 6.34 -15.64 4.76
C LEU A 163 5.43 -14.49 5.18
N LEU A 164 4.75 -13.90 4.20
CA LEU A 164 3.77 -12.85 4.45
C LEU A 164 2.52 -13.45 5.11
N GLN A 165 2.04 -12.76 6.15
CA GLN A 165 0.72 -13.04 6.73
C GLN A 165 -0.37 -12.62 5.73
N GLU A 166 -1.47 -13.37 5.68
CA GLU A 166 -2.64 -13.04 4.87
C GLU A 166 -3.39 -11.80 5.41
N GLY A 167 -3.87 -10.96 4.51
CA GLY A 167 -4.55 -9.71 4.83
C GLY A 167 -4.19 -8.58 3.87
N TYR A 168 -4.32 -7.35 4.37
CA TYR A 168 -4.03 -6.12 3.63
C TYR A 168 -2.76 -5.47 4.12
N TYR A 169 -1.86 -5.13 3.19
CA TYR A 169 -0.66 -4.35 3.45
C TYR A 169 -0.86 -2.93 2.92
N ALA A 170 -0.52 -1.93 3.73
CA ALA A 170 -0.44 -0.54 3.28
C ALA A 170 0.99 -0.25 2.85
N LEU A 171 1.20 -0.11 1.55
CA LEU A 171 2.51 0.09 0.95
C LEU A 171 2.68 1.51 0.44
N SER A 172 3.88 2.03 0.60
CA SER A 172 4.29 3.33 0.09
C SER A 172 5.60 3.17 -0.66
N ALA A 173 5.88 4.09 -1.57
CA ALA A 173 7.14 4.12 -2.26
C ALA A 173 7.63 5.53 -2.52
N LYS A 174 8.96 5.65 -2.60
CA LYS A 174 9.70 6.87 -2.85
C LYS A 174 10.67 6.61 -3.99
N ALA A 175 10.68 7.50 -4.96
CA ALA A 175 11.74 7.57 -5.96
C ALA A 175 12.79 8.56 -5.49
N SER A 176 14.05 8.19 -5.58
CA SER A 176 15.14 8.96 -5.00
C SER A 176 16.39 8.94 -5.88
N VAL A 177 17.15 10.03 -5.84
CA VAL A 177 18.49 10.14 -6.43
C VAL A 177 19.55 10.03 -5.34
N PHE A 178 20.50 9.12 -5.53
CA PHE A 178 21.62 8.87 -4.63
C PHE A 178 22.96 9.22 -5.31
N THR A 179 23.95 9.66 -4.53
CA THR A 179 25.36 9.67 -4.96
C THR A 179 26.31 9.10 -3.91
N LYS A 180 27.39 8.47 -4.39
CA LYS A 180 28.58 8.09 -3.61
C LYS A 180 29.59 9.22 -3.48
N TYR A 181 29.44 10.31 -4.24
CA TYR A 181 30.43 11.37 -4.34
C TYR A 181 29.86 12.72 -3.89
N PRO A 182 29.47 12.84 -2.61
CA PRO A 182 28.76 14.00 -2.09
C PRO A 182 29.52 15.33 -2.21
N THR A 183 30.85 15.27 -2.36
CA THR A 183 31.74 16.44 -2.40
C THR A 183 31.87 17.09 -3.77
N ILE A 184 31.46 16.40 -4.84
CA ILE A 184 31.60 16.88 -6.24
C ILE A 184 30.26 17.09 -6.94
N VAL A 185 29.15 17.05 -6.18
CA VAL A 185 27.81 17.38 -6.65
C VAL A 185 27.31 18.62 -5.93
N ASP A 186 26.85 19.62 -6.69
CA ASP A 186 26.17 20.79 -6.13
C ASP A 186 24.67 20.65 -6.35
N LEU A 187 23.94 20.36 -5.27
CA LEU A 187 22.51 20.10 -5.30
C LEU A 187 21.80 20.96 -4.25
N GLN A 188 20.78 21.70 -4.69
CA GLN A 188 19.91 22.47 -3.81
C GLN A 188 18.88 21.56 -3.13
N GLY A 189 18.60 21.76 -1.83
CA GLY A 189 17.54 21.02 -1.12
C GLY A 189 17.99 19.76 -0.35
N LYS A 190 19.24 19.72 0.14
CA LYS A 190 19.79 18.60 0.92
C LYS A 190 18.88 18.17 2.07
N THR A 191 18.28 16.99 1.96
CA THR A 191 17.90 16.18 3.12
C THR A 191 18.94 15.10 3.30
N THR A 192 19.83 15.24 4.29
CA THR A 192 20.81 14.20 4.62
C THR A 192 20.07 12.97 5.13
N VAL A 193 20.00 11.93 4.30
CA VAL A 193 19.50 10.63 4.73
C VAL A 193 20.67 9.84 5.30
N ASN A 194 20.79 9.88 6.63
CA ASN A 194 21.63 8.96 7.39
C ASN A 194 20.94 7.60 7.40
N GLN A 195 21.25 6.73 6.44
CA GLN A 195 20.82 5.33 6.48
C GLN A 195 22.03 4.42 6.65
N THR A 196 22.50 4.36 7.89
CA THR A 196 23.44 3.34 8.37
C THR A 196 22.82 1.94 8.44
N ASP A 197 21.51 1.83 8.29
CA ASP A 197 20.73 0.68 8.73
C ASP A 197 20.33 -0.25 7.57
N ILE A 198 20.62 0.15 6.33
CA ILE A 198 20.23 -0.57 5.11
C ILE A 198 21.46 -0.77 4.23
N ALA A 199 22.02 -1.98 4.26
CA ALA A 199 23.26 -2.34 3.58
C ALA A 199 23.28 -1.98 2.09
N ALA A 200 22.12 -2.05 1.40
CA ALA A 200 22.02 -1.74 -0.01
C ALA A 200 22.42 -0.29 -0.35
N VAL A 201 22.06 0.67 0.51
CA VAL A 201 22.35 2.10 0.30
C VAL A 201 23.52 2.60 1.15
N GLN A 202 24.24 1.70 1.82
CA GLN A 202 25.37 2.08 2.67
C GLN A 202 26.44 2.79 1.84
N GLY A 203 26.90 3.96 2.32
CA GLY A 203 27.89 4.78 1.63
C GLY A 203 27.33 5.66 0.51
N TYR A 204 26.02 5.62 0.26
CA TYR A 204 25.33 6.60 -0.58
C TYR A 204 24.73 7.70 0.28
N THR A 205 24.62 8.89 -0.30
CA THR A 205 23.83 10.00 0.23
C THR A 205 22.61 10.19 -0.67
N GLU A 206 21.41 10.23 -0.09
CA GLU A 206 20.19 10.61 -0.80
C GLU A 206 20.13 12.14 -0.93
N TYR A 207 19.74 12.65 -2.10
CA TYR A 207 19.68 14.09 -2.35
C TYR A 207 18.28 14.61 -2.56
N MET A 208 17.51 13.89 -3.34
CA MET A 208 16.18 14.29 -3.75
C MET A 208 15.35 13.03 -3.83
N GLY A 209 14.18 13.04 -3.22
CA GLY A 209 13.22 12.00 -3.47
C GLY A 209 11.81 12.47 -3.26
N ALA A 210 10.91 11.88 -4.02
CA ALA A 210 9.49 12.16 -3.98
C ALA A 210 8.74 10.88 -3.61
N THR A 211 7.75 11.00 -2.74
CA THR A 211 6.78 9.93 -2.54
C THR A 211 5.98 9.78 -3.84
N VAL A 212 6.08 8.61 -4.46
CA VAL A 212 5.45 8.27 -5.74
C VAL A 212 4.26 7.32 -5.57
N ALA A 213 4.14 6.71 -4.39
CA ALA A 213 2.96 5.98 -3.97
C ALA A 213 2.81 6.14 -2.45
N ASP A 214 1.60 6.43 -1.98
CA ASP A 214 1.31 6.64 -0.57
C ASP A 214 0.18 5.72 -0.12
N ARG A 215 0.47 4.86 0.87
CA ARG A 215 -0.47 3.93 1.51
C ARG A 215 -1.41 3.18 0.55
N VAL A 216 -0.86 2.69 -0.56
CA VAL A 216 -1.56 1.78 -1.48
C VAL A 216 -1.86 0.47 -0.76
N LEU A 217 -3.14 0.11 -0.72
CA LEU A 217 -3.57 -1.16 -0.13
C LEU A 217 -3.35 -2.31 -1.12
N VAL A 218 -2.67 -3.34 -0.65
CA VAL A 218 -2.37 -4.54 -1.43
C VAL A 218 -2.80 -5.77 -0.65
N GLY A 219 -3.48 -6.66 -1.34
CA GLY A 219 -4.00 -7.90 -0.82
C GLY A 219 -3.00 -9.04 -0.85
N VAL A 220 -2.90 -9.79 0.24
CA VAL A 220 -2.15 -11.05 0.31
C VAL A 220 -3.08 -12.15 0.79
N GLN A 221 -3.25 -13.21 0.01
CA GLN A 221 -4.08 -14.35 0.37
C GLN A 221 -3.49 -15.66 -0.15
N ARG A 222 -3.69 -16.76 0.56
CA ARG A 222 -3.35 -18.11 0.09
C ARG A 222 -4.46 -18.64 -0.81
N LYS A 223 -4.07 -19.45 -1.78
CA LYS A 223 -5.02 -20.08 -2.70
C LYS A 223 -5.99 -21.04 -2.00
N SER A 224 -5.53 -21.73 -0.94
CA SER A 224 -6.35 -22.60 -0.09
C SER A 224 -7.29 -21.84 0.85
N THR A 225 -7.00 -20.58 1.16
CA THR A 225 -7.89 -19.73 1.94
C THR A 225 -9.02 -19.28 1.04
N LEU A 226 -10.19 -19.91 1.19
CA LEU A 226 -11.36 -19.56 0.40
C LEU A 226 -12.09 -18.35 1.01
N PRO A 227 -12.65 -17.46 0.17
CA PRO A 227 -13.49 -16.38 0.67
C PRO A 227 -14.76 -16.95 1.31
N THR A 228 -15.20 -16.35 2.40
CA THR A 228 -16.40 -16.77 3.13
C THR A 228 -17.38 -15.62 3.28
N LEU A 229 -18.67 -15.95 3.37
CA LEU A 229 -19.73 -15.01 3.70
C LEU A 229 -19.86 -14.92 5.22
N TYR A 230 -19.58 -13.76 5.80
CA TYR A 230 -19.70 -13.49 7.23
C TYR A 230 -21.14 -13.14 7.62
N ASN A 231 -21.77 -12.28 6.82
CA ASN A 231 -23.12 -11.81 7.09
C ASN A 231 -23.80 -11.41 5.77
N ILE A 232 -25.10 -11.60 5.70
CA ILE A 232 -25.98 -11.09 4.65
C ILE A 232 -27.31 -10.77 5.32
N SER A 233 -27.89 -9.62 5.02
CA SER A 233 -29.15 -9.18 5.62
C SER A 233 -29.85 -8.13 4.79
N CYS A 234 -31.09 -7.85 5.13
CA CYS A 234 -31.93 -6.89 4.44
C CYS A 234 -32.88 -6.18 5.42
N ASP A 235 -33.12 -4.89 5.20
CA ASP A 235 -34.04 -4.08 6.02
C ASP A 235 -35.53 -4.52 5.89
N LYS A 236 -35.87 -5.35 4.90
CA LYS A 236 -37.23 -5.85 4.62
C LYS A 236 -37.41 -7.37 4.85
N GLN A 237 -36.57 -8.01 5.65
CA GLN A 237 -36.57 -9.48 5.85
C GLN A 237 -37.89 -10.07 6.40
N ALA A 238 -38.77 -9.24 6.97
CA ALA A 238 -40.10 -9.66 7.44
C ALA A 238 -41.19 -8.63 7.15
N SER A 239 -40.96 -7.74 6.18
CA SER A 239 -41.89 -6.66 5.81
C SER A 239 -42.43 -6.89 4.41
N ALA A 240 -43.72 -6.64 4.20
CA ALA A 240 -44.28 -6.64 2.84
C ALA A 240 -43.57 -5.57 1.99
N ILE A 241 -43.30 -5.91 0.73
CA ILE A 241 -42.59 -5.06 -0.23
C ILE A 241 -43.54 -4.78 -1.39
N ARG A 242 -43.63 -3.50 -1.78
CA ARG A 242 -44.37 -3.07 -2.97
C ARG A 242 -43.40 -2.85 -4.13
N ALA A 243 -43.92 -2.94 -5.35
CA ALA A 243 -43.16 -2.59 -6.53
C ALA A 243 -42.64 -1.14 -6.42
N GLY A 244 -41.34 -0.95 -6.64
CA GLY A 244 -40.67 0.34 -6.49
C GLY A 244 -40.28 0.74 -5.06
N ASP A 245 -40.58 -0.07 -4.04
CA ASP A 245 -40.04 0.18 -2.69
C ASP A 245 -38.51 0.03 -2.71
N ASP A 246 -37.80 0.89 -1.98
CA ASP A 246 -36.36 0.73 -1.79
C ASP A 246 -36.07 -0.43 -0.82
N ILE A 247 -35.13 -1.29 -1.22
CA ILE A 247 -34.63 -2.42 -0.44
C ILE A 247 -33.13 -2.20 -0.19
N THR A 248 -32.73 -2.10 1.07
CA THR A 248 -31.33 -1.97 1.46
C THR A 248 -30.77 -3.33 1.85
N LEU A 249 -29.79 -3.76 1.09
CA LEU A 249 -29.14 -5.05 1.16
C LEU A 249 -27.75 -4.86 1.78
N THR A 250 -27.43 -5.65 2.78
CA THR A 250 -26.13 -5.61 3.46
C THR A 250 -25.49 -6.98 3.34
N TRP A 251 -24.20 -7.01 3.03
CA TRP A 251 -23.39 -8.22 3.06
C TRP A 251 -22.00 -7.91 3.59
N GLN A 252 -21.32 -8.95 4.08
CA GLN A 252 -19.94 -8.87 4.55
C GLN A 252 -19.24 -10.18 4.19
N PHE A 253 -18.14 -10.08 3.45
CA PHE A 253 -17.27 -11.21 3.14
C PHE A 253 -16.03 -11.18 4.03
N VAL A 254 -15.52 -12.35 4.41
CA VAL A 254 -14.14 -12.50 4.90
C VAL A 254 -13.30 -13.02 3.74
N GLY A 255 -12.21 -12.33 3.45
CA GLY A 255 -11.42 -12.54 2.25
C GLY A 255 -10.68 -11.24 1.91
N VAL A 256 -9.81 -11.30 0.92
CA VAL A 256 -9.20 -10.12 0.31
C VAL A 256 -9.90 -9.88 -1.02
N PRO A 257 -11.05 -9.18 -1.06
CA PRO A 257 -11.76 -8.88 -2.29
C PRO A 257 -10.89 -8.09 -3.26
N ARG A 258 -10.85 -8.56 -4.51
CA ARG A 258 -10.36 -7.81 -5.66
C ARG A 258 -11.50 -7.05 -6.33
N ILE A 259 -12.67 -7.67 -6.44
CA ILE A 259 -13.87 -7.07 -7.01
C ILE A 259 -15.12 -7.73 -6.40
N ILE A 260 -16.18 -6.95 -6.25
CA ILE A 260 -17.52 -7.46 -5.91
C ILE A 260 -18.49 -6.97 -6.98
N ASN A 261 -19.12 -7.90 -7.69
CA ASN A 261 -20.12 -7.57 -8.70
C ASN A 261 -21.52 -7.90 -8.16
N CYS A 262 -22.44 -6.96 -8.29
CA CYS A 262 -23.81 -7.09 -7.84
C CYS A 262 -24.74 -7.33 -9.03
N TYR A 263 -25.59 -8.35 -8.91
CA TYR A 263 -26.54 -8.75 -9.93
C TYR A 263 -27.96 -8.73 -9.37
N HIS A 264 -28.89 -8.49 -10.27
CA HIS A 264 -30.32 -8.55 -10.02
C HIS A 264 -30.96 -9.37 -11.14
N ASP A 265 -31.65 -10.44 -10.75
CA ASP A 265 -32.23 -11.44 -11.67
C ASP A 265 -31.25 -12.00 -12.71
N GLY A 266 -29.96 -12.06 -12.33
CA GLY A 266 -28.87 -12.54 -13.19
C GLY A 266 -28.23 -11.47 -14.08
N GLU A 267 -28.77 -10.26 -14.12
CA GLU A 267 -28.20 -9.13 -14.84
C GLU A 267 -27.24 -8.32 -13.96
N LEU A 268 -26.10 -7.90 -14.51
CA LEU A 268 -25.14 -7.08 -13.78
C LEU A 268 -25.73 -5.68 -13.57
N VAL A 269 -25.97 -5.32 -12.30
CA VAL A 269 -26.46 -3.99 -11.93
C VAL A 269 -25.30 -3.05 -11.64
N GLN A 270 -24.27 -3.53 -10.94
CA GLN A 270 -23.12 -2.71 -10.58
C GLN A 270 -21.86 -3.55 -10.45
N ALA A 271 -20.80 -3.11 -11.13
CA ALA A 271 -19.44 -3.60 -10.92
C ALA A 271 -18.76 -2.85 -9.76
N ASP A 272 -17.90 -3.54 -9.01
CA ASP A 272 -17.25 -3.05 -7.79
C ASP A 272 -18.26 -2.40 -6.80
N CYS A 273 -19.38 -3.09 -6.57
CA CYS A 273 -20.40 -2.64 -5.63
C CYS A 273 -19.91 -2.76 -4.18
N ARG A 274 -20.44 -1.89 -3.31
CA ARG A 274 -20.13 -1.87 -1.88
C ARG A 274 -21.38 -2.12 -1.06
N SER A 275 -21.19 -2.78 0.08
CA SER A 275 -22.20 -2.93 1.11
C SER A 275 -22.17 -1.71 2.05
N PRO A 276 -23.32 -1.18 2.49
CA PRO A 276 -24.67 -1.55 2.05
C PRO A 276 -25.02 -0.99 0.66
N MET A 277 -25.94 -1.65 -0.05
CA MET A 277 -26.46 -1.19 -1.35
C MET A 277 -27.98 -1.14 -1.31
N THR A 278 -28.57 -0.12 -1.95
CA THR A 278 -30.02 0.01 -2.08
C THR A 278 -30.44 -0.19 -3.54
N ILE A 279 -31.45 -1.03 -3.76
CA ILE A 279 -32.06 -1.25 -5.06
C ILE A 279 -33.58 -1.03 -4.98
N PRO A 280 -34.22 -0.54 -6.05
CA PRO A 280 -35.67 -0.51 -6.13
C PRO A 280 -36.22 -1.94 -6.32
N ALA A 281 -37.29 -2.27 -5.62
CA ALA A 281 -38.00 -3.53 -5.78
C ALA A 281 -38.60 -3.66 -7.18
N GLY A 282 -38.42 -4.83 -7.81
CA GLY A 282 -39.04 -5.15 -9.10
C GLY A 282 -40.58 -5.18 -9.04
N GLY A 283 -41.22 -5.33 -10.19
CA GLY A 283 -42.68 -5.47 -10.27
C GLY A 283 -43.15 -6.89 -9.89
N PHE A 284 -44.08 -7.00 -8.94
CA PHE A 284 -44.64 -8.26 -8.47
C PHE A 284 -46.13 -8.39 -8.80
N SER A 285 -46.62 -9.63 -8.94
CA SER A 285 -48.06 -9.96 -8.97
C SER A 285 -48.51 -10.69 -7.71
N ASP A 286 -49.82 -10.70 -7.42
CA ASP A 286 -50.44 -11.40 -6.28
C ASP A 286 -50.22 -12.93 -6.30
N THR A 287 -49.79 -13.48 -7.44
CA THR A 287 -49.39 -14.89 -7.62
C THR A 287 -47.88 -15.15 -7.41
N ALA A 288 -47.19 -14.18 -6.79
CA ALA A 288 -45.78 -14.14 -6.41
C ALA A 288 -44.77 -14.35 -7.55
N THR A 289 -44.29 -13.23 -8.11
CA THR A 289 -43.02 -13.20 -8.84
C THR A 289 -41.86 -13.27 -7.83
N LYS A 290 -40.79 -14.00 -8.16
CA LYS A 290 -39.59 -14.14 -7.30
C LYS A 290 -38.46 -13.36 -7.94
N HIS A 291 -37.81 -12.48 -7.19
CA HIS A 291 -36.61 -11.76 -7.63
C HIS A 291 -35.40 -12.19 -6.81
N VAL A 292 -34.22 -12.13 -7.42
CA VAL A 292 -32.97 -12.59 -6.82
C VAL A 292 -31.93 -11.49 -6.93
N PHE A 293 -31.38 -11.10 -5.78
CA PHE A 293 -30.17 -10.29 -5.71
C PHE A 293 -28.99 -11.19 -5.37
N SER A 294 -27.85 -10.96 -6.02
CA SER A 294 -26.59 -11.61 -5.66
C SER A 294 -25.43 -10.63 -5.64
N ALA A 295 -24.63 -10.69 -4.58
CA ALA A 295 -23.30 -10.08 -4.55
C ALA A 295 -22.26 -11.19 -4.72
N VAL A 296 -21.46 -11.11 -5.78
CA VAL A 296 -20.42 -12.09 -6.10
C VAL A 296 -19.07 -11.44 -5.87
N MET A 297 -18.40 -11.86 -4.80
CA MET A 297 -17.04 -11.47 -4.48
C MET A 297 -16.06 -12.37 -5.25
N THR A 298 -15.05 -11.78 -5.87
CA THR A 298 -13.85 -12.47 -6.35
C THR A 298 -12.65 -11.97 -5.56
N ASP A 299 -11.89 -12.89 -4.96
CA ASP A 299 -10.69 -12.56 -4.20
C ASP A 299 -9.47 -12.34 -5.08
N VAL A 300 -8.34 -11.96 -4.48
CA VAL A 300 -7.05 -11.77 -5.18
C VAL A 300 -6.49 -13.05 -5.80
N CYS A 301 -6.95 -14.22 -5.35
CA CYS A 301 -6.60 -15.53 -5.92
C CYS A 301 -7.54 -15.98 -7.04
N GLY A 302 -8.59 -15.22 -7.35
CA GLY A 302 -9.62 -15.57 -8.32
C GLY A 302 -10.67 -16.57 -7.80
N ASN A 303 -10.66 -16.91 -6.51
CA ASN A 303 -11.75 -17.67 -5.91
C ASN A 303 -12.98 -16.77 -5.77
N THR A 304 -14.16 -17.38 -5.77
CA THR A 304 -15.42 -16.63 -5.72
C THR A 304 -16.29 -17.07 -4.55
N LYS A 305 -16.99 -16.10 -3.95
CA LYS A 305 -18.07 -16.35 -3.00
C LYS A 305 -19.29 -15.53 -3.39
N ASN A 306 -20.45 -16.17 -3.33
CA ASN A 306 -21.73 -15.55 -3.66
C ASN A 306 -22.58 -15.39 -2.40
N ALA A 307 -23.18 -14.22 -2.24
CA ALA A 307 -24.17 -13.88 -1.22
C ALA A 307 -25.50 -13.60 -1.92
N THR A 308 -26.51 -14.45 -1.70
CA THR A 308 -27.79 -14.37 -2.42
C THR A 308 -28.96 -14.08 -1.48
N LEU A 309 -29.79 -13.11 -1.89
CA LEU A 309 -31.08 -12.78 -1.27
C LEU A 309 -32.19 -13.00 -2.30
N THR A 310 -33.31 -13.55 -1.87
CA THR A 310 -34.54 -13.61 -2.66
C THR A 310 -35.53 -12.65 -2.05
N TYR A 311 -36.34 -11.99 -2.88
CA TYR A 311 -37.46 -11.22 -2.36
C TYR A 311 -38.72 -11.37 -3.20
N THR A 312 -39.85 -11.23 -2.51
CA THR A 312 -41.21 -11.31 -3.06
C THR A 312 -42.08 -10.21 -2.44
N ALA A 313 -43.35 -10.11 -2.83
CA ALA A 313 -44.30 -9.17 -2.22
C ALA A 313 -44.48 -9.36 -0.70
N THR A 314 -44.17 -10.54 -0.16
CA THR A 314 -44.28 -10.83 1.27
C THR A 314 -43.04 -10.45 2.09
N GLY A 315 -41.93 -10.12 1.42
CA GLY A 315 -40.66 -9.73 2.05
C GLY A 315 -39.42 -10.37 1.43
N VAL A 316 -38.26 -10.09 2.05
CA VAL A 316 -36.98 -10.69 1.66
C VAL A 316 -36.72 -11.96 2.47
N THR A 317 -36.23 -12.98 1.81
CA THR A 317 -35.71 -14.21 2.42
C THR A 317 -34.24 -14.36 2.05
N GLU A 318 -33.40 -14.54 3.06
CA GLU A 318 -32.00 -14.91 2.86
C GLU A 318 -31.92 -16.30 2.22
N VAL A 319 -31.17 -16.42 1.11
CA VAL A 319 -30.99 -17.69 0.40
C VAL A 319 -29.65 -18.32 0.76
N THR A 320 -28.62 -17.50 0.90
CA THR A 320 -27.32 -17.94 1.38
C THR A 320 -27.22 -17.66 2.86
N GLU A 321 -26.97 -18.69 3.67
CA GLU A 321 -26.60 -18.51 5.07
C GLU A 321 -25.13 -18.06 5.17
N ALA A 322 -24.79 -17.34 6.24
CA ALA A 322 -23.40 -17.02 6.52
C ALA A 322 -22.57 -18.32 6.69
N ASP A 323 -21.42 -18.41 6.02
CA ASP A 323 -20.49 -19.53 6.18
C ASP A 323 -19.72 -19.45 7.48
N TYR A 324 -19.42 -18.22 7.92
CA TYR A 324 -18.62 -17.94 9.10
C TYR A 324 -19.51 -17.36 10.19
N VAL A 325 -19.76 -18.15 11.22
CA VAL A 325 -20.28 -17.66 12.50
C VAL A 325 -19.06 -17.49 13.41
N PRO A 326 -18.78 -16.29 13.98
CA PRO A 326 -17.68 -16.13 14.92
C PRO A 326 -17.78 -17.21 15.98
N GLN A 327 -16.73 -18.01 16.17
CA GLN A 327 -16.69 -18.87 17.35
C GLN A 327 -16.75 -17.92 18.54
N THR A 328 -17.84 -17.99 19.32
CA THR A 328 -17.81 -17.50 20.70
C THR A 328 -16.60 -18.17 21.34
N VAL A 329 -15.55 -17.39 21.58
CA VAL A 329 -14.39 -17.86 22.32
C VAL A 329 -14.95 -18.39 23.64
N THR A 330 -14.91 -19.70 23.83
CA THR A 330 -15.13 -20.31 25.13
C THR A 330 -13.96 -19.87 25.99
N VAL A 331 -14.11 -18.72 26.64
CA VAL A 331 -13.13 -18.24 27.61
C VAL A 331 -13.10 -19.25 28.74
N ASN A 332 -11.92 -19.77 29.05
CA ASN A 332 -11.69 -20.60 30.23
C ASN A 332 -12.37 -19.98 31.46
N PRO A 333 -13.02 -20.80 32.32
CA PRO A 333 -13.74 -20.32 33.49
C PRO A 333 -12.73 -19.80 34.53
N GLY A 334 -12.39 -18.52 34.45
CA GLY A 334 -11.38 -17.94 35.33
C GLY A 334 -11.49 -16.44 35.58
N ASN A 335 -12.13 -15.66 34.71
CA ASN A 335 -12.39 -14.25 34.95
C ASN A 335 -13.72 -13.84 34.31
N PRO A 336 -14.71 -13.34 35.08
CA PRO A 336 -15.93 -12.83 34.49
C PRO A 336 -15.64 -11.52 33.78
N VAL A 337 -15.55 -11.58 32.44
CA VAL A 337 -15.71 -10.40 31.60
C VAL A 337 -17.19 -10.28 31.28
N THR A 338 -17.80 -9.17 31.70
CA THR A 338 -19.21 -8.89 31.45
C THR A 338 -19.47 -8.83 29.94
N PRO A 339 -20.45 -9.57 29.39
CA PRO A 339 -20.78 -9.48 27.98
C PRO A 339 -21.28 -8.06 27.64
N ARG A 340 -20.64 -7.37 26.69
CA ARG A 340 -21.29 -6.25 26.00
C ARG A 340 -22.25 -6.83 24.97
N LYS A 341 -23.51 -6.91 25.38
CA LYS A 341 -24.63 -7.27 24.53
C LYS A 341 -24.94 -6.06 23.63
N ASN A 342 -24.66 -6.14 22.33
CA ASN A 342 -25.38 -5.33 21.35
C ASN A 342 -26.79 -5.95 21.20
N ALA A 343 -27.61 -5.78 22.23
CA ALA A 343 -29.04 -5.99 22.12
C ALA A 343 -29.67 -4.60 21.96
N ALA A 344 -30.11 -4.28 20.75
CA ALA A 344 -31.24 -3.39 20.59
C ALA A 344 -32.44 -4.06 21.27
N THR A 345 -32.57 -3.84 22.57
CA THR A 345 -33.72 -4.27 23.34
C THR A 345 -34.73 -3.14 23.26
N ILE A 346 -35.84 -3.41 22.58
CA ILE A 346 -37.02 -2.56 22.60
C ILE A 346 -37.48 -2.46 24.06
N SER A 347 -37.34 -1.28 24.66
CA SER A 347 -37.89 -0.98 25.98
C SER A 347 -39.40 -0.75 25.85
N GLY A 348 -40.18 -1.81 26.09
CA GLY A 348 -41.56 -1.67 26.54
C GLY A 348 -41.59 -1.35 28.04
N PRO A 349 -42.59 -0.61 28.54
CA PRO A 349 -42.56 -0.06 29.89
C PRO A 349 -43.05 -1.10 30.90
N ASP A 350 -42.19 -1.53 31.79
CA ASP A 350 -42.62 -2.19 33.03
C ASP A 350 -42.22 -1.33 34.22
N GLY A 351 -43.21 -1.03 35.05
CA GLY A 351 -43.01 -0.33 36.31
C GLY A 351 -44.24 -0.40 37.20
N LEU A 352 -44.43 -1.55 37.87
CA LEU A 352 -44.47 -1.68 39.33
C LEU A 352 -45.48 -2.74 39.80
N ALA A 353 -44.97 -3.94 40.09
CA ALA A 353 -45.57 -4.85 41.06
C ALA A 353 -44.74 -4.74 42.36
N LEU A 354 -45.35 -4.16 43.39
CA LEU A 354 -44.81 -4.05 44.75
C LEU A 354 -45.40 -5.19 45.58
N LEU A 355 -44.56 -6.04 46.18
CA LEU A 355 -44.97 -7.01 47.20
C LEU A 355 -44.50 -6.52 48.58
N GLY A 356 -45.46 -6.36 49.49
CA GLY A 356 -45.23 -6.15 50.91
C GLY A 356 -46.49 -6.50 51.69
N ALA A 357 -46.47 -7.64 52.38
CA ALA A 357 -47.53 -8.10 53.26
C ALA A 357 -47.52 -7.36 54.60
N GLY A 358 -48.70 -7.10 55.19
CA GLY A 358 -48.81 -6.54 56.54
C GLY A 358 -50.24 -6.20 56.98
N LEU A 359 -50.95 -7.21 57.48
CA LEU A 359 -51.78 -7.23 58.70
C LEU A 359 -52.77 -6.07 59.05
N VAL A 360 -54.02 -6.48 59.30
CA VAL A 360 -54.99 -6.03 60.35
C VAL A 360 -56.00 -4.89 60.08
N ALA A 361 -57.25 -5.27 60.38
CA ALA A 361 -58.39 -4.53 60.94
C ALA A 361 -59.40 -3.80 60.04
N LEU A 362 -60.59 -4.45 59.95
CA LEU A 362 -61.84 -4.08 60.64
C LEU A 362 -62.47 -2.69 60.38
N VAL A 363 -63.80 -2.74 60.15
CA VAL A 363 -64.82 -1.67 60.26
C VAL A 363 -64.77 -0.67 59.10
N GLY A 364 -65.81 -0.44 58.29
CA GLY A 364 -67.25 -0.49 58.49
C GLY A 364 -67.82 0.88 58.08
N ILE A 365 -69.03 0.88 57.52
CA ILE A 365 -70.02 1.98 57.54
C ILE A 365 -69.99 3.01 56.37
N VAL A 366 -70.98 2.85 55.47
CA VAL A 366 -72.08 3.77 55.04
C VAL A 366 -71.80 5.17 54.44
N ALA A 367 -72.62 5.45 53.41
CA ALA A 367 -73.08 6.75 52.85
C ALA A 367 -72.10 7.50 51.94
N LEU A 368 -72.50 8.00 50.76
CA LEU A 368 -73.81 8.43 50.24
C LEU A 368 -73.99 7.98 48.78
#